data_AF-A0A833IQP1-F1
#
_entry.id   AF-A0A833IQP1-F1
#
_cell.length_a   1.000
_cell.length_b   1.000
_cell.length_c   1.000
_cell.angle_alpha   90.00
_cell.angle_beta   90.00
_cell.angle_gamma   90.00
#
_symmetry.space_group_name_H-M   'P 1'
#
loop_
_entity.id
_entity.type
_entity.pdbx_description
1 polymer ?
#
loop_
_entity_poly.entity_id
_entity_poly.type
_entity_poly.pdbx_seq_one_letter_code
_entity_poly.pdbx_strand_id
1 'polypeptide(L)'
;MAKEKQKTFTLTEPVDAHGKQITELTLRKPKAKQLKLLGEYANEVEAMYEMMAELADVPPSTIDELEVEDIEGMTAWLEGFFKRRRRTGKTS
;
A
#
# COMPACT_ATOMS: atom_id res chain seq x y z
N MET A 1 -8.07 -2.80 -21.11
CA MET A 1 -8.02 -1.74 -20.09
C MET A 1 -6.70 -1.87 -19.34
N ALA A 2 -5.77 -0.93 -19.54
CA ALA A 2 -4.47 -0.96 -18.89
C ALA A 2 -4.66 -0.78 -17.38
N LYS A 3 -4.57 -1.88 -16.62
CA LYS A 3 -4.55 -1.83 -15.15
C LYS A 3 -3.29 -1.07 -14.76
N GLU A 4 -3.45 0.12 -14.20
CA GLU A 4 -2.34 0.92 -13.69
C GLU A 4 -1.48 0.04 -12.77
N LYS A 5 -0.20 -0.11 -13.14
CA LYS A 5 0.74 -1.02 -12.46
C LYS A 5 1.21 -0.44 -11.12
N GLN A 6 1.04 0.86 -10.94
CA GLN A 6 1.44 1.64 -9.77
C GLN A 6 0.54 2.87 -9.68
N LYS A 7 0.46 3.46 -8.49
CA LYS A 7 -0.20 4.75 -8.24
C LYS A 7 0.74 5.63 -7.41
N THR A 8 0.90 6.87 -7.82
CA THR A 8 1.65 7.88 -7.07
C THR A 8 0.70 8.67 -6.19
N PHE A 9 1.09 8.87 -4.94
CA PHE A 9 0.40 9.68 -3.93
C PHE A 9 1.31 10.85 -3.60
N THR A 10 0.79 12.07 -3.68
CA THR A 10 1.46 13.25 -3.16
C THR A 10 1.27 13.24 -1.66
N LEU A 11 2.37 13.34 -0.92
CA LEU A 11 2.38 13.34 0.53
C LEU A 11 2.00 14.72 1.05
N THR A 12 1.36 14.75 2.21
CA THR A 12 0.95 16.00 2.84
C THR A 12 2.16 16.74 3.41
N GLU A 13 3.13 16.00 3.91
CA GLU A 13 4.42 16.51 4.38
C GLU A 13 5.59 15.72 3.76
N PRO A 14 6.78 16.35 3.62
CA PRO A 14 7.97 15.63 3.16
C PRO A 14 8.43 14.61 4.22
N VAL A 15 8.62 13.37 3.81
CA VAL A 15 9.12 12.27 4.67
C VAL A 15 10.49 11.80 4.20
N ASP A 16 11.26 11.20 5.10
CA ASP A 16 12.58 10.67 4.76
C ASP A 16 12.50 9.24 4.21
N ALA A 17 12.95 9.08 2.97
CA ALA A 17 13.08 7.80 2.28
C ALA A 17 14.50 7.61 1.77
N HIS A 18 15.19 6.59 2.27
CA HIS A 18 16.60 6.30 1.91
C HIS A 18 17.55 7.49 2.16
N GLY A 19 17.29 8.28 3.21
CA GLY A 19 18.07 9.48 3.54
C GLY A 19 17.85 10.65 2.58
N LYS A 20 16.70 10.68 1.89
CA LYS A 20 16.25 11.81 1.07
C LYS A 20 14.82 12.14 1.43
N GLN A 21 14.52 13.44 1.52
CA GLN A 21 13.15 13.89 1.64
C GLN A 21 12.40 13.70 0.33
N ILE A 22 11.27 13.01 0.41
CA ILE A 22 10.34 12.80 -0.70
C ILE A 22 9.00 13.44 -0.36
N THR A 23 8.36 14.03 -1.36
CA THR A 23 7.00 14.59 -1.27
C THR A 23 5.99 13.75 -2.04
N GLU A 24 6.45 12.68 -2.68
CA GLU A 24 5.63 11.80 -3.50
C GLU A 24 6.05 10.35 -3.25
N LEU A 25 5.07 9.48 -2.99
CA LEU A 25 5.27 8.06 -2.78
C LEU A 25 4.53 7.25 -3.85
N THR A 26 5.24 6.34 -4.52
CA THR A 26 4.66 5.53 -5.60
C THR A 26 4.45 4.10 -5.13
N LEU A 27 3.19 3.72 -4.89
CA LEU A 27 2.83 2.35 -4.52
C LEU A 27 2.64 1.49 -5.76
N ARG A 28 3.37 0.38 -5.82
CA ARG A 28 3.17 -0.65 -6.84
C ARG A 28 1.94 -1.50 -6.51
N LYS A 29 1.34 -2.10 -7.53
CA LYS A 29 0.17 -2.97 -7.35
C LYS A 29 0.55 -4.21 -6.53
N PRO A 30 -0.22 -4.56 -5.48
CA PRO A 30 0.02 -5.75 -4.68
C PRO A 30 -0.07 -7.03 -5.52
N LYS A 31 0.89 -7.95 -5.31
CA LYS A 31 0.89 -9.28 -5.93
C LYS A 31 0.40 -10.33 -4.94
N ALA A 32 0.12 -11.54 -5.45
CA ALA A 32 -0.32 -12.66 -4.62
C ALA A 32 0.69 -13.06 -3.53
N LYS A 33 1.98 -12.71 -3.66
CA LYS A 33 2.97 -12.95 -2.60
C LYS A 33 2.68 -12.11 -1.35
N GLN A 34 2.33 -10.83 -1.53
CA GLN A 34 2.00 -9.92 -0.44
C GLN A 34 0.73 -10.35 0.31
N LEU A 35 -0.25 -10.91 -0.42
CA LEU A 35 -1.45 -11.48 0.19
C LEU A 35 -1.17 -12.64 1.15
N LYS A 36 -0.10 -13.41 0.92
CA LYS A 36 0.29 -14.49 1.83
C LYS A 36 0.95 -13.91 3.09
N LEU A 37 1.74 -12.85 2.92
CA LEU A 37 2.40 -12.15 4.02
C LEU A 37 1.38 -11.66 5.06
N LEU A 38 0.24 -11.11 4.63
CA LEU A 38 -0.85 -10.68 5.52
C LEU A 38 -1.38 -11.79 6.44
N GLY A 39 -1.27 -13.07 6.03
CA GLY A 39 -1.67 -14.21 6.85
C GLY A 39 -0.58 -14.77 7.76
N GLU A 40 0.67 -14.32 7.60
CA GLU A 40 1.81 -14.76 8.42
C GLU A 40 2.04 -13.85 9.63
N TYR A 41 1.62 -12.58 9.55
CA TYR A 41 1.68 -11.65 10.68
C TYR A 41 0.51 -11.85 11.64
N ALA A 42 0.80 -11.77 12.95
CA ALA A 42 -0.23 -11.80 13.99
C ALA A 42 -1.06 -10.51 14.04
N ASN A 43 -0.49 -9.39 13.57
CA ASN A 43 -1.13 -8.08 13.53
C ASN A 43 -1.34 -7.65 12.07
N GLU A 44 -2.60 -7.54 11.66
CA GLU A 44 -2.99 -7.14 10.30
C GLU A 44 -2.51 -5.72 9.95
N VAL A 45 -2.42 -4.83 10.95
CA VAL A 45 -1.93 -3.46 10.75
C VAL A 45 -0.45 -3.47 10.42
N GLU A 46 0.36 -4.17 11.20
CA GLU A 46 1.81 -4.31 10.97
C GLU A 46 2.09 -4.95 9.61
N ALA A 47 1.32 -5.98 9.25
CA ALA A 47 1.39 -6.64 7.95
C ALA A 47 1.09 -5.69 6.78
N MET A 48 0.13 -4.78 6.97
CA MET A 48 -0.24 -3.79 5.97
C MET A 48 0.86 -2.74 5.77
N TYR A 49 1.51 -2.30 6.85
CA TYR A 49 2.60 -1.32 6.81
C TYR A 49 3.83 -1.89 6.10
N GLU A 50 4.23 -3.11 6.48
CA GLU A 50 5.30 -3.87 5.80
C GLU A 50 4.99 -4.06 4.31
N MET A 51 3.74 -4.40 3.99
CA MET A 51 3.30 -4.53 2.61
C MET A 51 3.40 -3.19 1.86
N MET A 52 2.99 -2.07 2.47
CA MET A 52 3.11 -0.75 1.84
C MET A 52 4.57 -0.38 1.58
N ALA A 53 5.46 -0.59 2.55
CA ALA A 53 6.89 -0.35 2.43
C ALA A 53 7.49 -1.12 1.24
N GLU A 54 7.22 -2.43 1.15
CA GLU A 54 7.64 -3.26 0.00
C GLU A 54 7.09 -2.74 -1.35
N LEU A 55 5.83 -2.33 -1.38
CA LEU A 55 5.18 -1.88 -2.61
C LEU A 55 5.71 -0.53 -3.07
N ALA A 56 6.02 0.34 -2.12
CA ALA A 56 6.59 1.66 -2.37
C ALA A 56 8.12 1.67 -2.53
N ASP A 57 8.79 0.54 -2.29
CA ASP A 57 10.26 0.43 -2.35
C ASP A 57 10.97 1.34 -1.33
N VAL A 58 10.37 1.53 -0.16
CA VAL A 58 10.86 2.40 0.92
C VAL A 58 11.06 1.59 2.20
N PRO A 59 11.93 2.03 3.13
CA PRO A 59 12.04 1.38 4.43
C PRO A 59 10.74 1.54 5.24
N PRO A 60 10.41 0.60 6.15
CA PRO A 60 9.24 0.71 7.02
C PRO A 60 9.19 2.01 7.83
N SER A 61 10.36 2.51 8.25
CA SER A 61 10.48 3.79 8.95
C SER A 61 9.93 4.97 8.16
N THR A 62 9.98 4.93 6.82
CA THR A 62 9.36 5.96 5.98
C THR A 62 7.84 5.91 6.06
N ILE A 63 7.26 4.70 6.19
CA ILE A 63 5.81 4.53 6.34
C ILE A 63 5.37 5.02 7.72
N ASP A 64 6.19 4.83 8.75
CA ASP A 64 5.93 5.34 10.11
C ASP A 64 5.93 6.87 10.19
N GLU A 65 6.63 7.55 9.28
CA GLU A 65 6.66 9.01 9.15
C GLU A 65 5.48 9.57 8.34
N LEU A 66 4.70 8.73 7.66
CA LEU A 66 3.57 9.19 6.87
C LEU A 66 2.44 9.69 7.77
N GLU A 67 1.80 10.77 7.33
CA GLU A 67 0.59 11.27 7.96
C GLU A 67 -0.57 10.29 7.84
N VAL A 68 -1.48 10.36 8.81
CA VAL A 68 -2.64 9.44 8.87
C VAL A 68 -3.49 9.54 7.60
N GLU A 69 -3.66 10.76 7.06
CA GLU A 69 -4.42 11.01 5.83
C GLU A 69 -3.79 10.31 4.60
N ASP A 70 -2.46 10.29 4.52
CA ASP A 70 -1.72 9.62 3.45
C ASP A 70 -1.88 8.09 3.54
N ILE A 71 -1.77 7.53 4.74
CA ILE A 71 -1.98 6.10 5.02
C ILE A 71 -3.41 5.68 4.68
N GLU A 72 -4.42 6.47 5.03
CA GLU A 72 -5.82 6.18 4.70
C GLU A 72 -6.05 6.12 3.18
N GLY A 73 -5.48 7.07 2.43
CA GLY A 73 -5.55 7.11 0.98
C GLY A 73 -4.89 5.90 0.30
N MET A 74 -3.73 5.48 0.81
CA MET A 74 -2.99 4.31 0.35
C MET A 74 -3.75 3.01 0.68
N THR A 75 -4.26 2.89 1.90
CA THR A 75 -5.06 1.75 2.36
C THR A 75 -6.31 1.59 1.51
N ALA A 76 -7.06 2.68 1.26
CA ALA A 76 -8.26 2.65 0.43
C ALA A 76 -7.98 2.17 -1.00
N TRP A 77 -6.84 2.55 -1.57
CA TRP A 77 -6.42 2.07 -2.89
C TRP A 77 -6.08 0.57 -2.89
N LEU A 78 -5.37 0.09 -1.85
CA LEU A 78 -5.04 -1.33 -1.66
C LEU A 78 -6.29 -2.18 -1.43
N GLU A 79 -7.21 -1.72 -0.58
CA GLU A 79 -8.53 -2.33 -0.39
C GLU A 79 -9.31 -2.45 -1.69
N GLY A 80 -9.17 -1.49 -2.61
CA GLY A 80 -9.76 -1.52 -3.95
C GLY A 80 -9.32 -2.73 -4.80
N PHE A 81 -8.19 -3.37 -4.48
CA PHE A 81 -7.77 -4.64 -5.08
C PHE A 81 -8.31 -5.86 -4.32
N PHE A 82 -8.46 -5.77 -3.00
CA PHE A 82 -8.97 -6.86 -2.17
C PHE A 82 -10.50 -7.00 -2.23
N LYS A 83 -11.26 -5.89 -2.14
CA LYS A 83 -12.74 -5.87 -2.29
C LYS A 83 -13.20 -6.34 -3.67
N ARG A 84 -12.40 -6.12 -4.72
CA ARG A 84 -12.72 -6.62 -6.07
C ARG A 84 -12.73 -8.15 -6.20
N ARG A 85 -12.26 -8.91 -5.20
CA ARG A 85 -12.45 -10.38 -5.16
C ARG A 85 -13.82 -10.84 -4.68
N ARG A 86 -14.66 -9.99 -4.08
CA ARG A 86 -16.01 -10.38 -3.59
C ARG A 86 -17.16 -10.10 -4.57
N ARG A 87 -16.90 -9.74 -5.84
CA ARG A 87 -17.98 -9.45 -6.81
C ARG A 87 -17.80 -10.06 -8.20
N THR A 88 -17.46 -11.35 -8.26
CA THR A 88 -17.64 -12.19 -9.46
C THR A 88 -18.02 -13.62 -9.07
N GLY A 89 -19.08 -13.73 -8.27
CA GLY A 89 -19.63 -15.01 -7.80
C GLY A 89 -21.15 -15.00 -7.68
N LYS A 90 -21.86 -14.30 -8.58
CA LYS A 90 -23.30 -14.54 -8.81
C LYS A 90 -23.71 -14.06 -10.21
N THR A 91 -23.42 -14.90 -11.19
CA THR A 91 -24.32 -15.10 -12.34
C THR A 91 -25.38 -16.08 -11.87
N SER A 92 -26.60 -15.60 -11.68
CA SER A 92 -27.87 -16.32 -11.85
C SER A 92 -29.01 -15.41 -11.46
#